data_AF-A0A9E1T095-F1
#
_entry.id   AF-A0A9E1T095-F1
#
_cell.length_a   1.000
_cell.length_b   1.000
_cell.length_c   1.000
_cell.angle_alpha   90.00
_cell.angle_beta   90.00
_cell.angle_gamma   90.00
#
_symmetry.space_group_name_H-M   'P 1'
#
loop_
_entity.id
_entity.type
_entity.pdbx_description
1 polymer ?
#
loop_
_entity_poly.entity_id
_entity_poly.type
_entity_poly.pdbx_seq_one_letter_code
_entity_poly.pdbx_strand_id
1 'polypeptide(L)' 'MSKIHWLGAGLSAIPGLKMLIENDHSVIVYNRTVKKASDALLGVKGNYQIVEFSLEAIKKNAT' A
#
# COMPACT_ATOMS: atom_id res chain seq x y z
N MET A 1 1.89 -8.48 14.83
CA MET A 1 0.82 -7.70 14.18
C MET A 1 0.74 -8.13 12.73
N SER A 2 -0.46 -8.44 12.24
CA SER A 2 -0.64 -8.86 10.83
C SER A 2 -0.46 -7.66 9.90
N LYS A 3 0.21 -7.87 8.76
CA LYS A 3 0.45 -6.84 7.75
C LYS A 3 -0.41 -7.12 6.51
N ILE A 4 -1.08 -6.09 6.00
CA ILE A 4 -1.94 -6.21 4.82
C ILE A 4 -1.10 -5.94 3.57
N HIS A 5 -1.02 -6.93 2.68
CA HIS A 5 -0.37 -6.79 1.38
C HIS A 5 -1.43 -6.43 0.33
N TRP A 6 -1.39 -5.19 -0.14
CA TRP A 6 -2.36 -4.65 -1.08
C TRP A 6 -1.73 -4.46 -2.46
N LEU A 7 -2.34 -5.02 -3.50
CA LEU A 7 -1.84 -4.91 -4.87
C LEU A 7 -2.65 -3.89 -5.68
N GLY A 8 -1.99 -2.81 -6.07
CA GLY A 8 -2.52 -1.77 -6.94
C GLY A 8 -3.15 -0.57 -6.21
N ALA A 9 -3.04 0.60 -6.81
CA ALA A 9 -3.66 1.85 -6.35
C ALA A 9 -4.57 2.44 -7.45
N GLY A 10 -5.51 1.64 -7.96
CA GLY A 10 -6.54 2.09 -8.90
C GLY A 10 -7.59 2.97 -8.20
N LEU A 11 -8.38 3.72 -8.97
CA LEU A 11 -9.38 4.67 -8.43
C LEU A 11 -10.34 4.02 -7.42
N SER A 12 -10.79 2.79 -7.67
CA SER A 12 -11.66 2.03 -6.79
C SER A 12 -10.99 1.49 -5.52
N ALA A 13 -9.66 1.36 -5.50
CA ALA A 13 -8.90 0.82 -4.37
C ALA A 13 -8.55 1.89 -3.32
N ILE A 14 -8.47 3.16 -3.73
CA ILE A 14 -8.00 4.27 -2.87
C ILE A 14 -8.87 4.44 -1.61
N PRO A 15 -10.22 4.43 -1.67
CA PRO A 15 -11.03 4.58 -0.46
C PRO A 15 -10.78 3.48 0.56
N GLY A 16 -10.64 2.22 0.11
CA GLY A 16 -10.34 1.08 0.99
C GLY A 16 -8.94 1.15 1.60
N LEU A 17 -7.93 1.55 0.82
CA LEU A 17 -6.58 1.79 1.31
C LEU A 17 -6.55 2.86 2.40
N LYS A 18 -7.20 4.00 2.18
CA LYS A 18 -7.29 5.09 3.16
C LYS A 18 -7.93 4.62 4.45
N MET A 19 -9.09 3.97 4.34
CA MET A 19 -9.80 3.41 5.48
C MET A 19 -8.90 2.46 6.30
N LEU A 20 -8.17 1.53 5.66
CA LEU A 20 -7.29 0.61 6.38
C LEU A 20 -6.17 1.36 7.12
N ILE A 21 -5.51 2.29 6.44
CA ILE A 21 -4.37 3.03 7.00
C ILE A 21 -4.80 3.93 8.16
N GLU A 22 -5.95 4.59 8.02
CA GLU A 22 -6.51 5.50 9.03
C GLU A 22 -7.07 4.75 10.26
N ASN A 23 -7.41 3.46 10.12
CA ASN A 23 -7.80 2.57 11.23
C ASN A 23 -6.60 1.78 11.81
N ASP A 24 -5.38 2.34 11.74
CA ASP A 24 -4.15 1.78 12.32
C ASP A 24 -3.72 0.40 11.79
N HIS A 25 -4.23 -0.04 10.63
CA HIS A 25 -3.71 -1.25 10.00
C HIS A 25 -2.37 -0.97 9.29
N SER A 26 -1.41 -1.88 9.44
CA SER A 26 -0.14 -1.82 8.71
C SER A 26 -0.32 -2.32 7.28
N VAL A 27 -0.10 -1.47 6.28
CA VAL A 27 -0.36 -1.78 4.86
C VAL A 27 0.91 -1.65 4.00
N ILE A 28 1.15 -2.64 3.14
CA ILE A 28 2.12 -2.54 2.04
C ILE A 28 1.35 -2.41 0.74
N VAL A 29 1.52 -1.28 0.05
CA VAL A 29 0.91 -1.04 -1.25
C VAL A 29 1.92 -1.34 -2.35
N TYR A 30 1.70 -2.44 -3.07
CA TYR A 30 2.50 -2.80 -4.24
C TYR A 30 1.89 -2.16 -5.48
N ASN A 31 2.65 -1.37 -6.22
CA ASN A 31 2.18 -0.81 -7.47
C ASN A 31 3.28 -0.83 -8.54
N ARG A 32 2.90 -1.09 -9.80
CA ARG A 32 3.85 -1.04 -10.93
C ARG A 32 4.45 0.35 -11.12
N THR A 33 3.69 1.39 -10.82
CA THR A 33 4.17 2.78 -10.87
C THR A 33 4.07 3.38 -9.47
N VAL A 34 5.18 3.38 -8.73
CA VAL A 34 5.23 3.90 -7.35
C VAL A 34 4.64 5.31 -7.26
N LYS A 35 5.03 6.21 -8.18
CA LYS A 35 4.53 7.58 -8.22
C LYS A 35 2.99 7.66 -8.22
N LYS A 36 2.29 6.81 -8.99
CA LYS A 36 0.82 6.81 -9.02
C LYS A 36 0.21 6.46 -7.66
N ALA A 37 0.81 5.53 -6.93
CA ALA A 37 0.36 5.17 -5.59
C ALA A 37 0.70 6.28 -4.58
N SER A 38 1.88 6.88 -4.69
CA SER A 38 2.30 8.02 -3.85
C SER A 38 1.38 9.23 -4.02
N ASP A 39 1.06 9.59 -5.27
CA ASP A 39 0.14 10.70 -5.57
C ASP A 39 -1.27 10.40 -5.02
N ALA A 40 -1.75 9.16 -5.15
CA ALA A 40 -3.08 8.74 -4.68
C ALA A 40 -3.24 8.73 -3.15
N LEU A 41 -2.14 8.49 -2.43
CA LEU A 41 -2.09 8.45 -0.97
C LEU A 41 -1.49 9.71 -0.35
N LEU A 42 -1.29 10.77 -1.15
CA LEU A 42 -0.78 12.05 -0.66
C LEU A 42 -1.69 12.59 0.45
N GLY A 43 -1.10 12.90 1.60
CA GLY A 43 -1.82 13.42 2.77
C GLY A 43 -2.46 12.36 3.68
N VAL A 44 -2.42 11.08 3.30
CA VAL A 44 -2.87 9.97 4.18
C VAL A 44 -1.85 9.77 5.29
N LYS A 45 -2.32 9.70 6.53
CA LYS A 45 -1.50 9.48 7.73
C LYS A 45 -1.78 8.08 8.29
N GLY A 46 -0.73 7.39 8.72
CA GLY A 46 -0.83 6.05 9.32
C GLY A 46 0.36 5.18 8.91
N ASN A 47 0.29 3.89 9.25
CA ASN A 47 1.38 2.95 9.00
C ASN A 47 1.25 2.27 7.63
N TYR A 48 1.91 2.84 6.61
CA TYR A 48 1.97 2.20 5.31
C TYR A 48 3.31 2.42 4.60
N GLN A 49 3.60 1.52 3.66
CA GLN A 49 4.71 1.66 2.74
C GLN A 49 4.26 1.41 1.31
N ILE A 50 4.86 2.13 0.36
CA ILE A 50 4.61 1.94 -1.07
C ILE A 50 5.84 1.27 -1.66
N VAL A 51 5.64 0.16 -2.36
CA VAL A 51 6.71 -0.66 -2.92
C VAL A 51 6.43 -0.89 -4.40
N GLU A 52 7.48 -0.87 -5.22
CA GLU A 52 7.35 -1.30 -6.61
C GLU A 52 6.96 -2.78 -6.67
N PHE A 53 6.01 -3.13 -7.53
CA PHE A 53 5.60 -4.52 -7.67
C PHE A 53 6.71 -5.35 -8.35
N SER A 54 7.30 -6.28 -7.59
CA SER A 54 8.13 -7.37 -8.10
C SER A 54 8.00 -8.60 -7.20
N LEU A 55 8.26 -9.79 -7.75
CA LEU A 55 8.24 -11.02 -6.94
C LEU A 55 9.30 -11.00 -5.84
N GLU A 56 10.45 -10.38 -6.09
CA GLU A 56 11.51 -10.18 -5.10
C GLU A 56 11.04 -9.27 -3.96
N ALA A 57 10.35 -8.18 -4.29
CA ALA A 57 9.79 -7.27 -3.30
C ALA A 57 8.74 -7.97 -2.42
N ILE A 58 7.89 -8.83 -3.01
CA ILE A 58 6.93 -9.63 -2.24
C ILE A 58 7.66 -10.58 -1.30
N LYS A 59 8.64 -11.34 -1.80
CA LYS A 59 9.43 -12.28 -0.98
C LYS A 59 10.12 -11.58 0.20
N LYS A 60 10.71 -10.41 -0.04
CA LYS A 60 11.38 -9.61 1.00
C LYS A 60 10.45 -9.17 2.13
N ASN A 61 9.16 -9.03 1.85
CA ASN A 61 8.17 -8.49 2.78
C ASN A 61 7.21 -9.55 3.33
N ALA A 62 7.36 -10.83 2.97
CA ALA A 62 6.41 -11.90 3.31
C ALA A 62 6.42 -12.34 4.80
N THR A 63 7.25 -11.72 5.63
CA THR A 63 7.44 -12.02 7.07
C THR A 63 6.61 -11.15 7.98
#